data_AF-A0A0L6X3Z2-F1
#
_entry.id   AF-A0A0L6X3Z2-F1
#
_cell.length_a   1.000
_cell.length_b   1.000
_cell.length_c   1.000
_cell.angle_alpha   90.00
_cell.angle_beta   90.00
_cell.angle_gamma   90.00
#
_symmetry.space_group_name_H-M   'P 1'
#
loop_
_entity.id
_entity.type
_entity.pdbx_description
1 polymer ?
#
loop_
_entity_poly.entity_id
_entity_poly.type
_entity_poly.pdbx_seq_one_letter_code
_entity_poly.pdbx_strand_id
1 'polypeptide(L)'
;MSADPLPTSLYESLFLKLATVLELTQKSEGIVTPQAKQALLQATNDFKNTINQAKEFAGGLAGGEMLIEDQDEVIAMLEELRDRKRCAQTSLHRIFSKYLNE
;
A
#
# COMPACT_ATOMS: atom_id res chain seq x y z
N MET A 1 -3.02 -14.19 12.65
CA MET A 1 -4.14 -14.06 11.71
C MET A 1 -3.55 -13.50 10.44
N SER A 2 -3.45 -14.31 9.38
CA SER A 2 -2.93 -13.88 8.09
C SER A 2 -3.95 -12.93 7.47
N ALA A 3 -3.79 -11.63 7.75
CA ALA A 3 -4.44 -10.60 6.96
C ALA A 3 -4.02 -10.82 5.50
N ASP A 4 -4.98 -10.72 4.58
CA ASP A 4 -4.64 -10.69 3.15
C ASP A 4 -3.52 -9.67 2.96
N PRO A 5 -2.35 -10.06 2.43
CA PRO A 5 -1.20 -9.18 2.36
C PRO A 5 -1.51 -7.94 1.49
N LEU A 6 -2.48 -8.06 0.59
CA LEU A 6 -2.99 -6.99 -0.26
C LEU A 6 -4.51 -7.15 -0.45
N PRO A 7 -5.34 -6.16 -0.07
CA PRO A 7 -6.80 -6.21 -0.16
C PRO A 7 -7.23 -5.92 -1.59
N THR A 8 -6.99 -6.86 -2.50
CA THR A 8 -7.23 -6.69 -3.94
C THR A 8 -8.68 -6.32 -4.24
N SER A 9 -9.63 -6.92 -3.53
CA SER A 9 -11.06 -6.61 -3.65
C SER A 9 -11.42 -5.16 -3.32
N LEU A 10 -10.70 -4.52 -2.39
CA LEU A 10 -10.89 -3.10 -2.06
C LEU A 10 -10.54 -2.23 -3.27
N TYR A 11 -9.40 -2.49 -3.90
CA TYR A 11 -8.94 -1.72 -5.07
C TYR A 11 -9.77 -2.01 -6.32
N GLU A 12 -10.16 -3.26 -6.56
CA GLU A 12 -11.07 -3.63 -7.68
C GLU A 12 -12.43 -2.93 -7.55
N SER A 13 -12.95 -2.78 -6.33
CA SER A 13 -14.24 -2.12 -6.09
C SER A 13 -14.24 -0.63 -6.43
N LEU A 14 -13.08 0.04 -6.43
CA LEU A 14 -12.97 1.46 -6.73
C LEU A 14 -13.44 1.78 -8.15
N PHE A 15 -13.07 0.93 -9.11
CA PHE A 15 -13.47 1.12 -10.51
C PHE A 15 -14.99 1.03 -10.66
N LEU A 16 -15.62 0.01 -10.07
CA LEU A 16 -17.07 -0.17 -10.11
C LEU A 16 -17.83 0.98 -9.44
N LYS A 17 -17.33 1.47 -8.30
CA LYS A 17 -17.92 2.62 -7.60
C LYS A 17 -17.81 3.91 -8.40
N LEU A 18 -16.67 4.16 -9.04
CA LEU A 18 -16.50 5.30 -9.96
C LEU A 18 -17.44 5.21 -11.16
N ALA A 19 -17.51 4.03 -11.79
CA ALA A 19 -18.42 3.77 -12.90
C ALA A 19 -19.87 4.07 -12.50
N THR A 20 -20.29 3.63 -11.31
CA THR A 20 -21.62 3.92 -10.76
C THR A 20 -21.86 5.43 -10.61
N VAL A 21 -20.89 6.20 -10.13
CA VAL A 21 -21.00 7.67 -10.05
C VAL A 21 -21.17 8.29 -11.44
N LEU A 22 -20.37 7.86 -12.41
CA LEU A 22 -20.42 8.35 -13.79
C LEU A 22 -21.72 7.98 -14.52
N GLU A 23 -22.26 6.78 -14.28
CA GLU A 23 -23.54 6.38 -14.83
C GLU A 23 -24.67 7.25 -14.26
N LEU A 24 -24.64 7.54 -12.95
CA LEU A 24 -25.65 8.40 -12.32
C LEU A 24 -25.60 9.84 -12.83
N THR A 25 -24.42 10.36 -13.20
CA THR A 25 -24.32 11.71 -13.80
C THR A 25 -24.79 11.76 -15.25
N GLN A 26 -24.75 10.64 -15.97
CA GLN A 26 -25.19 10.54 -17.37
C GLN A 26 -26.69 10.25 -17.54
N LYS A 27 -27.39 9.83 -16.47
CA LYS A 27 -28.84 9.59 -16.55
C LYS A 27 -29.59 10.88 -16.89
N SER A 28 -30.53 10.79 -17.83
CA SER A 28 -31.37 11.91 -18.30
C SER A 28 -32.18 12.59 -17.18
N GLU A 29 -32.54 11.86 -16.13
CA GLU A 29 -33.23 12.40 -14.94
C GLU A 29 -32.27 13.13 -13.99
N GLY A 30 -30.96 12.95 -14.17
CA GLY A 30 -29.85 13.70 -13.59
C GLY A 30 -30.04 14.09 -12.13
N ILE A 31 -29.81 15.37 -11.83
CA ILE A 31 -30.04 16.00 -10.52
C ILE A 31 -31.46 16.60 -10.40
N VAL A 32 -32.33 16.30 -11.36
CA VAL A 32 -33.65 16.95 -11.52
C VAL A 32 -34.63 16.46 -10.46
N THR A 33 -34.53 15.18 -10.08
CA THR A 33 -35.34 14.61 -8.98
C THR A 33 -34.57 14.57 -7.67
N PRO A 34 -35.22 14.80 -6.51
CA PRO A 34 -34.59 14.65 -5.19
C PRO A 34 -33.96 13.26 -4.99
N GLN A 35 -34.60 12.22 -5.51
CA GLN A 35 -34.15 10.83 -5.43
C GLN A 35 -32.85 10.62 -6.21
N ALA A 36 -32.76 11.16 -7.43
CA ALA A 36 -31.56 11.03 -8.23
C ALA A 36 -30.39 11.85 -7.65
N LYS A 37 -30.68 13.03 -7.07
CA LYS A 37 -29.70 13.80 -6.29
C LYS A 37 -29.18 13.02 -5.07
N GLN A 38 -30.08 12.35 -4.33
CA GLN A 38 -29.70 11.54 -3.18
C GLN A 38 -28.88 10.31 -3.59
N ALA A 39 -29.26 9.63 -4.68
CA ALA A 39 -28.51 8.50 -5.21
C ALA A 39 -27.10 8.89 -5.63
N LEU A 40 -26.93 10.03 -6.32
CA LEU A 40 -25.63 10.56 -6.71
C LEU A 40 -24.77 10.92 -5.49
N LEU A 41 -25.36 11.61 -4.50
CA LEU A 41 -24.65 11.94 -3.27
C LEU A 41 -24.19 10.68 -2.52
N GLN A 42 -25.06 9.67 -2.43
CA GLN A 42 -24.74 8.40 -1.78
C GLN A 42 -23.60 7.67 -2.49
N ALA A 43 -23.67 7.53 -3.83
CA ALA A 43 -22.63 6.88 -4.62
C ALA A 43 -21.29 7.63 -4.53
N THR A 44 -21.33 8.97 -4.52
CA THR A 44 -20.12 9.80 -4.39
C THR A 44 -19.49 9.65 -3.02
N ASN A 45 -20.29 9.66 -1.95
CA ASN A 45 -19.80 9.46 -0.59
C ASN A 45 -19.22 8.06 -0.41
N ASP A 46 -19.89 7.04 -0.92
CA ASP A 46 -19.41 5.66 -0.89
C ASP A 46 -18.07 5.52 -1.60
N PHE A 47 -17.94 6.05 -2.82
CA PHE A 47 -16.68 6.07 -3.56
C PHE A 47 -15.57 6.81 -2.79
N LYS A 48 -15.86 8.00 -2.26
CA LYS A 48 -14.90 8.79 -1.47
C LYS A 48 -14.43 8.03 -0.23
N ASN A 49 -15.35 7.39 0.49
CA ASN A 49 -15.03 6.60 1.67
C ASN A 49 -14.15 5.40 1.31
N THR A 50 -14.46 4.69 0.23
CA THR A 50 -13.64 3.56 -0.24
C THR A 50 -12.25 4.02 -0.68
N ILE A 51 -12.11 5.17 -1.35
CA ILE A 51 -10.78 5.75 -1.66
C ILE A 51 -9.99 6.04 -0.39
N ASN A 52 -10.64 6.64 0.62
CA ASN A 52 -9.95 6.97 1.86
C ASN A 52 -9.47 5.70 2.56
N GLN A 53 -10.29 4.66 2.63
CA GLN A 53 -9.90 3.35 3.16
C GLN A 53 -8.72 2.75 2.38
N ALA A 54 -8.74 2.83 1.05
CA ALA A 54 -7.64 2.33 0.22
C ALA A 54 -6.34 3.11 0.47
N LYS A 55 -6.42 4.44 0.62
CA LYS A 55 -5.26 5.28 0.95
C LYS A 55 -4.71 5.00 2.34
N GLU A 56 -5.58 4.87 3.34
CA GLU A 56 -5.20 4.51 4.71
C GLU A 56 -4.52 3.14 4.74
N PHE A 57 -5.06 2.17 4.01
CA PHE A 57 -4.42 0.87 3.89
C PHE A 57 -3.04 0.96 3.22
N ALA A 58 -2.94 1.67 2.09
CA ALA A 58 -1.68 1.86 1.37
C ALA A 58 -0.61 2.55 2.24
N GLY A 59 -0.98 3.62 2.96
CA GLY A 59 -0.09 4.31 3.88
C GLY A 59 0.31 3.47 5.09
N GLY A 60 -0.56 2.55 5.53
CA GLY A 60 -0.27 1.60 6.61
C GLY A 60 0.71 0.47 6.23
N LEU A 61 1.06 0.32 4.95
CA LEU A 61 2.09 -0.62 4.52
C LEU A 61 3.48 -0.12 4.94
N ALA A 62 4.41 -1.05 5.19
CA ALA A 62 5.80 -0.68 5.47
C ALA A 62 6.38 0.07 4.27
N GLY A 63 6.82 1.32 4.49
CA GLY A 63 7.27 2.21 3.41
C GLY A 63 6.13 2.82 2.58
N GLY A 64 4.86 2.56 2.90
CA GLY A 64 3.71 3.03 2.13
C GLY A 64 3.51 4.55 2.09
N GLU A 65 4.08 5.27 3.06
CA GLU A 65 4.11 6.74 3.09
C GLU A 65 5.32 7.33 2.36
N MET A 66 6.30 6.50 2.00
CA MET A 66 7.55 6.92 1.40
C MET A 66 7.47 6.96 -0.12
N LEU A 67 8.21 7.87 -0.73
CA LEU A 67 8.48 7.80 -2.16
C LEU A 67 9.29 6.54 -2.49
N ILE A 68 9.18 6.06 -3.73
CA ILE A 68 9.88 4.85 -4.16
C ILE A 68 11.39 5.07 -4.07
N GLU A 69 11.84 6.27 -4.45
CA GLU A 69 13.24 6.67 -4.40
C GLU A 69 13.80 6.62 -2.97
N ASP A 70 13.04 7.11 -1.99
CA ASP A 70 13.42 7.03 -0.57
C ASP A 70 13.49 5.58 -0.07
N GLN A 71 12.59 4.71 -0.56
CA GLN A 71 12.60 3.29 -0.23
C GLN A 71 13.83 2.59 -0.80
N ASP A 72 14.23 2.91 -2.04
CA ASP A 72 15.43 2.36 -2.69
C ASP A 72 16.69 2.75 -1.91
N GLU A 73 16.79 3.99 -1.42
CA GLU A 73 17.90 4.44 -0.57
C GLU A 73 17.96 3.66 0.75
N VAL A 74 16.82 3.47 1.42
CA VAL A 74 16.74 2.68 2.66
C VAL A 74 17.12 1.23 2.41
N ILE A 75 16.65 0.64 1.31
CA ILE A 75 17.03 -0.71 0.91
C ILE A 75 18.54 -0.79 0.73
N ALA A 76 19.15 0.10 -0.06
CA ALA A 76 20.59 0.11 -0.30
C ALA A 76 21.40 0.21 1.01
N MET A 77 21.00 1.10 1.92
CA MET A 77 21.63 1.23 3.24
C MET A 77 21.49 -0.06 4.07
N LEU A 78 20.31 -0.68 4.09
CA LEU A 78 20.08 -1.92 4.83
C LEU A 78 20.88 -3.09 4.25
N GLU A 79 21.05 -3.15 2.93
CA GLU A 79 21.88 -4.13 2.26
C GLU A 79 23.37 -3.96 2.61
N GLU A 80 23.88 -2.73 2.60
CA GLU A 80 25.26 -2.45 3.02
C GLU A 80 25.50 -2.88 4.47
N LEU A 81 24.58 -2.54 5.38
CA LEU A 81 24.67 -2.93 6.79
C LEU A 81 24.65 -4.44 6.97
N ARG A 82 23.78 -5.16 6.25
CA ARG A 82 23.71 -6.62 6.23
C ARG A 82 25.06 -7.22 5.80
N ASP A 83 25.63 -6.70 4.73
CA ASP A 83 26.84 -7.26 4.13
C ASP A 83 28.07 -6.97 5.00
N ARG A 84 28.16 -5.79 5.60
CA ARG A 84 29.18 -5.46 6.60
C ARG A 84 29.10 -6.38 7.83
N LYS A 85 27.88 -6.65 8.34
CA LYS A 85 27.68 -7.56 9.46
C LYS A 85 28.10 -8.99 9.13
N ARG A 86 27.77 -9.49 7.92
CA ARG A 86 28.21 -10.80 7.45
C ARG A 86 29.73 -10.89 7.37
N CYS A 87 30.39 -9.90 6.77
CA CYS A 87 31.86 -9.85 6.69
C CYS A 87 32.52 -9.86 8.06
N ALA A 88 32.01 -9.08 9.02
CA ALA A 88 32.51 -9.06 10.38
C ALA A 88 32.35 -10.43 11.07
N GLN A 89 31.18 -11.07 10.90
CA GLN A 89 30.91 -12.38 11.47
C GLN A 89 31.81 -13.48 10.88
N THR A 90 32.02 -13.49 9.56
CA THR A 90 32.96 -14.41 8.90
C THR A 90 34.40 -14.18 9.36
N SER A 91 34.79 -12.91 9.53
CA SER A 91 36.13 -12.56 10.01
C SER A 91 36.37 -13.02 11.44
N LEU A 92 35.40 -12.81 12.34
CA LEU A 92 35.44 -13.34 13.71
C LEU A 92 35.52 -14.86 13.73
N HIS A 93 34.67 -15.55 12.96
CA HIS A 93 34.69 -17.01 12.88
C HIS A 93 36.08 -17.52 12.44
N ARG A 94 36.67 -16.91 11.40
CA ARG A 94 38.02 -17.26 10.93
C ARG A 94 39.09 -17.06 12.01
N ILE A 95 39.00 -15.98 12.78
CA ILE A 95 39.92 -15.71 13.89
C ILE A 95 39.79 -16.78 14.97
N PHE A 96 38.57 -17.05 15.45
CA PHE A 96 38.32 -18.08 16.46
C PHE A 96 38.76 -19.49 16.00
N SER A 97 38.53 -19.84 14.73
CA SER A 97 38.98 -21.14 14.20
C SER A 97 40.50 -21.27 14.10
N LYS A 98 41.26 -20.18 13.96
CA LYS A 98 42.73 -20.24 14.04
C LYS A 98 43.19 -20.50 15.47
N TYR A 99 42.61 -19.79 16.44
CA TYR A 99 42.97 -19.92 17.86
C TYR A 99 42.55 -21.24 18.52
N LEU A 100 41.59 -21.98 17.96
CA LEU A 100 41.13 -23.28 18.49
C LEU A 100 41.83 -24.50 17.87
N ASN A 101 42.60 -24.31 16.79
CA ASN A 101 43.33 -25.39 16.11
C ASN A 101 44.86 -25.28 16.26
N GLU A 102 45.34 -24.35 17.09
CA GLU A 102 46.71 -24.29 17.64
C GLU A 102 46.72 -24.86 19.07
#